data_AF-A0A3P7WLG4-F1
#
_entry.id   AF-A0A3P7WLG4-F1
#
_cell.length_a   1.000
_cell.length_b   1.000
_cell.length_c   1.000
_cell.angle_alpha   90.00
_cell.angle_beta   90.00
_cell.angle_gamma   90.00
#
_symmetry.space_group_name_H-M   'P 1'
#
loop_
_entity.id
_entity.type
_entity.pdbx_description
1 polymer ?
#
loop_
_entity_poly.entity_id
_entity_poly.type
_entity_poly.pdbx_seq_one_letter_code
_entity_poly.pdbx_strand_id
1 'polypeptide(L)'
;MHLIAKGALGCQPCGCSVFGSSRFDCEQSSGRCQCKSDSYGIKCDACDPDSILTSSGCLKKTEFHAPKDCSELRCHHGAVCVITSSGMPICKCSKQCSLDHLGIIAEMTICGSDGNTYDNICELQQFACLHQLDLVPSTLGICSQGVPYCIYNIFI
;
A
#
# COMPACT_ATOMS: atom_id res chain seq x y z
N MET A 1 19.42 -25.84 -6.93
CA MET A 1 18.04 -26.11 -7.41
C MET A 1 17.12 -25.11 -6.73
N HIS A 2 16.68 -24.09 -7.47
CA HIS A 2 15.78 -23.03 -6.99
C HIS A 2 14.35 -23.57 -6.96
N LEU A 3 13.75 -23.67 -5.77
CA LEU A 3 12.33 -24.01 -5.61
C LEU A 3 11.50 -22.73 -5.76
N ILE A 4 11.40 -22.23 -7.00
CA ILE A 4 10.40 -21.23 -7.39
C ILE A 4 9.34 -22.01 -8.18
N ALA A 5 8.23 -22.38 -7.55
CA ALA A 5 6.94 -22.63 -8.21
C ALA A 5 5.92 -23.09 -7.17
N LYS A 6 4.85 -22.30 -7.00
CA LYS A 6 3.77 -22.37 -5.99
C LYS A 6 4.13 -21.59 -4.74
N GLY A 7 3.43 -20.47 -4.54
CA GLY A 7 3.56 -19.62 -3.35
C GLY A 7 3.65 -20.46 -2.09
N ALA A 8 4.80 -20.37 -1.42
CA ALA A 8 5.03 -21.06 -0.17
C ALA A 8 4.14 -20.39 0.90
N LEU A 9 3.14 -21.14 1.39
CA LEU A 9 2.35 -20.76 2.54
C LEU A 9 3.31 -20.50 3.72
N GLY A 10 3.35 -19.26 4.20
CA GLY A 10 4.23 -18.81 5.28
C GLY A 10 5.07 -17.59 4.94
N CYS A 11 5.39 -17.32 3.66
CA CYS A 11 6.21 -16.18 3.23
C CYS A 11 5.55 -14.82 3.47
N GLN A 12 6.18 -13.94 4.26
CA GLN A 12 5.81 -12.52 4.27
C GLN A 12 6.49 -11.79 3.10
N PRO A 13 5.78 -10.90 2.37
CA PRO A 13 6.42 -10.04 1.39
C PRO A 13 7.47 -9.13 2.06
N CYS A 14 8.55 -8.81 1.35
CA CYS A 14 9.58 -7.92 1.89
C CYS A 14 9.03 -6.57 2.32
N GLY A 15 8.10 -5.97 1.56
CA GLY A 15 7.47 -4.70 1.92
C GLY A 15 8.46 -3.52 2.02
N CYS A 16 9.54 -3.56 1.25
CA CYS A 16 10.51 -2.47 1.20
C CYS A 16 9.88 -1.21 0.61
N SER A 17 10.06 -0.08 1.28
CA SER A 17 9.59 1.22 0.84
C SER A 17 10.15 1.55 -0.54
N VAL A 18 9.27 1.77 -1.50
CA VAL A 18 9.67 2.11 -2.88
C VAL A 18 10.45 3.42 -2.97
N PHE A 19 10.31 4.28 -1.96
CA PHE A 19 10.93 5.59 -1.91
C PHE A 19 12.19 5.60 -1.05
N GLY A 20 12.19 4.91 0.09
CA GLY A 20 13.31 4.85 1.02
C GLY A 20 14.29 3.72 0.75
N SER A 21 13.89 2.63 0.12
CA SER A 21 14.80 1.53 -0.20
C SER A 21 15.52 1.74 -1.53
N SER A 22 16.76 1.25 -1.61
CA SER A 22 17.56 1.25 -2.84
C SER A 22 17.11 0.14 -3.80
N ARG A 23 16.47 -0.90 -3.27
CA ARG A 23 15.90 -2.02 -4.02
C ARG A 23 14.64 -2.54 -3.31
N PHE A 24 13.86 -3.37 -4.00
CA PHE A 24 12.63 -3.98 -3.48
C PHE A 24 12.86 -5.34 -2.80
N ASP A 25 14.04 -5.94 -2.98
CA ASP A 25 14.46 -7.15 -2.29
C ASP A 25 14.97 -6.86 -0.86
N CYS A 26 14.87 -7.88 -0.01
CA CYS A 26 15.30 -7.82 1.37
C CYS A 26 16.13 -9.07 1.74
N GLU A 27 16.89 -8.96 2.84
CA GLU A 27 17.63 -10.09 3.39
C GLU A 27 16.69 -11.24 3.79
N GLN A 28 16.95 -12.45 3.29
CA GLN A 28 16.04 -13.59 3.42
C GLN A 28 15.80 -14.06 4.87
N SER A 29 16.78 -13.85 5.77
CA SER A 29 16.71 -14.28 7.18
C SER A 29 16.08 -13.23 8.10
N SER A 30 16.34 -11.94 7.85
CA SER A 30 15.90 -10.85 8.73
C SER A 30 14.73 -10.04 8.16
N GLY A 31 14.50 -10.10 6.85
CA GLY A 31 13.53 -9.27 6.14
C GLY A 31 13.94 -7.80 6.03
N ARG A 32 15.20 -7.48 6.29
CA ARG A 32 15.72 -6.10 6.27
C ARG A 32 16.02 -5.65 4.85
N CYS A 33 15.47 -4.48 4.51
CA CYS A 33 15.66 -3.81 3.23
C CYS A 33 16.96 -2.98 3.23
N GLN A 34 17.54 -2.80 2.05
CA GLN A 34 18.68 -1.90 1.87
C GLN A 34 18.18 -0.45 1.75
N CYS A 35 18.31 0.33 2.82
CA CYS A 35 17.87 1.72 2.84
C CYS A 35 18.82 2.65 2.08
N LYS A 36 18.25 3.67 1.42
CA LYS A 36 18.97 4.83 0.87
C LYS A 36 19.43 5.73 2.02
N SER A 37 20.35 6.64 1.73
CA SER A 37 20.76 7.69 2.65
C SER A 37 19.53 8.40 3.23
N ASP A 38 19.59 8.69 4.53
CA ASP A 38 18.56 9.43 5.29
C ASP A 38 17.23 8.68 5.53
N SER A 39 17.12 7.42 5.08
CA SER A 39 16.00 6.53 5.41
C SER A 39 16.43 5.38 6.34
N TYR A 40 15.54 4.95 7.24
CA TYR A 40 15.83 3.94 8.25
C TYR A 40 14.64 3.02 8.55
N GLY A 41 14.90 1.99 9.37
CA GLY A 41 13.96 0.94 9.71
C GLY A 41 14.24 -0.37 8.98
N ILE A 42 13.43 -1.40 9.27
CA ILE A 42 13.53 -2.70 8.58
C ILE A 42 13.00 -2.57 7.14
N LYS A 43 12.05 -1.66 6.91
CA LYS A 43 11.36 -1.45 5.63
C LYS A 43 11.74 -0.12 4.94
N CYS A 44 12.64 0.67 5.52
CA CYS A 44 13.06 1.98 5.03
C CYS A 44 11.89 2.97 4.86
N ASP A 45 10.94 2.91 5.78
CA ASP A 45 9.69 3.67 5.80
C ASP A 45 9.75 4.91 6.70
N ALA A 46 10.89 5.16 7.34
CA ALA A 46 11.10 6.31 8.21
C ALA A 46 12.34 7.13 7.79
N CYS A 47 12.31 8.43 8.09
CA CYS A 47 13.34 9.42 7.76
C CYS A 47 13.71 10.20 9.02
N ASP A 48 14.85 10.91 9.02
CA ASP A 48 15.24 11.79 10.14
C ASP A 48 14.08 12.66 10.64
N PRO A 49 14.04 13.07 11.93
CA PRO A 49 12.91 13.79 12.51
C PRO A 49 12.51 15.08 11.76
N ASP A 50 13.46 15.72 11.07
CA ASP A 50 13.25 16.94 10.28
C ASP A 50 12.95 16.68 8.80
N SER A 51 12.83 15.41 8.41
CA SER A 51 12.55 14.95 7.06
C SER A 51 11.26 14.16 7.00
N ILE A 52 10.66 14.10 5.81
CA ILE A 52 9.50 13.28 5.52
C ILE A 52 9.78 12.42 4.29
N LEU A 53 9.24 11.20 4.29
CA LEU A 53 9.39 10.30 3.15
C LEU A 53 8.43 10.75 2.04
N THR A 54 9.00 11.16 0.91
CA THR A 54 8.28 11.60 -0.29
C THR A 54 8.55 10.66 -1.46
N SER A 55 7.95 10.92 -2.62
CA SER A 55 8.20 10.13 -3.83
C SER A 55 9.66 10.17 -4.32
N SER A 56 10.44 11.19 -3.95
CA SER A 56 11.87 11.30 -4.25
C SER A 56 12.77 10.74 -3.14
N GLY A 57 12.20 10.18 -2.08
CA GLY A 57 12.93 9.75 -0.88
C GLY A 57 12.74 10.71 0.29
N CYS A 58 13.65 10.69 1.26
CA CYS A 58 13.58 11.55 2.43
C CYS A 58 13.90 12.99 2.07
N LEU A 59 12.93 13.88 2.24
CA LEU A 59 13.05 15.32 1.96
C LEU A 59 12.88 16.10 3.26
N LYS A 60 13.70 17.13 3.47
CA LYS A 60 13.54 18.02 4.63
C LYS A 60 12.18 18.68 4.63
N LYS A 61 11.57 18.82 5.80
CA LYS A 61 10.27 19.50 5.98
C LYS A 61 10.27 20.94 5.43
N THR A 62 11.43 21.61 5.42
CA THR A 62 11.60 22.96 4.89
C THR A 62 11.54 23.03 3.36
N GLU A 63 11.89 21.93 2.69
CA GLU A 63 11.92 21.82 1.22
C GLU A 63 10.66 21.14 0.68
N PHE A 64 9.87 20.53 1.56
CA PHE A 64 8.60 19.96 1.20
C PHE A 64 7.54 21.04 0.98
N HIS A 65 7.03 21.10 -0.24
CA HIS A 65 5.89 21.93 -0.59
C HIS A 65 4.66 21.03 -0.78
N ALA A 66 3.68 21.17 0.12
CA ALA A 66 2.39 20.52 -0.04
C ALA A 66 1.66 21.12 -1.26
N PRO A 67 0.92 20.30 -2.03
CA PRO A 67 0.12 20.77 -3.16
C PRO A 67 -0.82 21.91 -2.74
N LYS A 68 -0.85 22.99 -3.51
CA LYS A 68 -1.69 24.16 -3.18
C LYS A 68 -3.12 24.04 -3.72
N ASP A 69 -3.29 23.31 -4.81
CA ASP A 69 -4.58 23.11 -5.45
C ASP A 69 -4.68 21.74 -6.17
N CYS A 70 -5.83 21.50 -6.79
CA CYS A 70 -6.13 20.24 -7.49
C CYS A 70 -5.45 20.10 -8.87
N SER A 71 -4.73 21.12 -9.35
CA SER A 71 -3.87 21.00 -10.53
C SER A 71 -2.54 20.31 -10.19
N GLU A 72 -2.06 20.47 -8.97
CA GLU A 72 -0.85 19.81 -8.45
C GLU A 72 -1.17 18.46 -7.77
N LEU A 73 -2.34 18.33 -7.12
CA LEU A 73 -2.74 17.10 -6.43
C LEU A 73 -3.50 16.14 -7.36
N ARG A 74 -2.90 14.99 -7.65
CA ARG A 74 -3.56 13.89 -8.39
C ARG A 74 -4.04 12.80 -7.44
N CYS A 75 -5.35 12.59 -7.43
CA CYS A 75 -5.98 11.51 -6.67
C CYS A 75 -6.13 10.23 -7.51
N HIS A 76 -6.11 9.10 -6.84
CA HIS A 76 -6.18 7.74 -7.38
C HIS A 76 -7.31 6.94 -6.71
N HIS A 77 -7.56 5.72 -7.22
CA HIS A 77 -8.49 4.74 -6.63
C HIS A 77 -9.92 5.27 -6.42
N GLY A 78 -10.41 6.09 -7.35
CA GLY A 78 -11.79 6.61 -7.35
C GLY A 78 -12.00 7.86 -6.48
N ALA A 79 -10.95 8.43 -5.90
CA ALA A 79 -11.05 9.70 -5.19
C ALA A 79 -11.08 10.90 -6.15
N VAL A 80 -11.83 11.94 -5.76
CA VAL A 80 -11.92 13.22 -6.47
C VAL A 80 -11.25 14.29 -5.64
N CYS A 81 -10.38 15.08 -6.28
CA CYS A 81 -9.76 16.21 -5.60
C CYS A 81 -10.78 17.32 -5.34
N VAL A 82 -10.83 17.82 -4.11
CA VAL A 82 -11.68 18.94 -3.70
C VAL A 82 -10.88 19.90 -2.81
N ILE A 83 -11.20 21.18 -2.87
CA ILE A 83 -10.64 22.19 -1.97
C ILE A 83 -11.51 22.27 -0.71
N THR A 84 -10.89 22.13 0.47
CA THR A 84 -11.57 22.29 1.76
C THR A 84 -11.91 23.75 2.04
N SER A 85 -12.75 24.01 3.04
CA SER A 85 -13.00 25.37 3.53
C SER A 85 -11.74 26.10 4.03
N SER A 86 -10.70 25.35 4.41
CA SER A 86 -9.38 25.88 4.77
C SER A 86 -8.47 26.17 3.57
N GLY A 87 -8.93 25.96 2.33
CA GLY A 87 -8.17 26.22 1.11
C GLY A 87 -7.14 25.12 0.77
N MET A 88 -7.20 23.96 1.41
CA MET A 88 -6.28 22.85 1.13
C MET A 88 -6.90 21.83 0.15
N PRO A 89 -6.16 21.36 -0.87
CA PRO A 89 -6.63 20.29 -1.73
C PRO A 89 -6.57 18.95 -1.01
N ILE A 90 -7.66 18.18 -1.04
CA ILE A 90 -7.73 16.82 -0.49
C ILE A 90 -8.39 15.85 -1.46
N CYS A 91 -8.03 14.57 -1.37
CA CYS A 91 -8.69 13.49 -2.09
C CYS A 91 -9.91 13.00 -1.31
N LYS A 92 -11.11 13.22 -1.87
CA LYS A 92 -12.37 12.82 -1.27
C LYS A 92 -12.94 11.58 -1.97
N CYS A 93 -13.26 10.56 -1.18
CA CYS A 93 -13.90 9.34 -1.64
C CYS A 93 -15.43 9.46 -1.66
N SER A 94 -16.06 8.84 -2.66
CA SER A 94 -17.51 8.62 -2.64
C SER A 94 -17.87 7.62 -1.55
N LYS A 95 -18.98 7.86 -0.85
CA LYS A 95 -19.56 6.88 0.09
C LYS A 95 -20.42 5.84 -0.63
N GLN A 96 -20.79 6.10 -1.88
CA GLN A 96 -21.64 5.22 -2.67
C GLN A 96 -20.75 4.25 -3.45
N CYS A 97 -20.79 2.98 -3.08
CA CYS A 97 -20.31 1.89 -3.92
C CYS A 97 -21.46 1.46 -4.84
N SER A 98 -21.37 1.79 -6.13
CA SER A 98 -22.29 1.26 -7.14
C SER A 98 -21.80 -0.12 -7.60
N LEU A 99 -22.28 -1.17 -6.95
CA LEU A 99 -21.95 -2.57 -7.28
C LEU A 99 -23.03 -3.24 -8.13
N ASP A 100 -23.87 -2.44 -8.81
CA ASP A 100 -25.06 -2.92 -9.56
C ASP A 100 -24.73 -4.00 -10.61
N HIS A 101 -23.50 -4.06 -11.10
CA HIS A 101 -23.03 -5.08 -12.05
C HIS A 101 -22.51 -6.38 -11.41
N LEU A 102 -22.29 -6.43 -10.10
CA LEU A 102 -21.61 -7.53 -9.40
C LEU A 102 -22.56 -8.47 -8.64
N GLY A 103 -23.83 -8.09 -8.45
CA GLY A 103 -24.85 -8.95 -7.85
C GLY A 103 -24.42 -9.56 -6.52
N ILE A 104 -24.58 -10.88 -6.37
CA ILE A 104 -24.29 -11.62 -5.12
C ILE A 104 -22.80 -11.53 -4.70
N ILE A 105 -21.88 -11.31 -5.66
CA ILE A 105 -20.43 -11.21 -5.39
C ILE A 105 -20.11 -9.95 -4.58
N ALA A 106 -20.97 -8.93 -4.66
CA ALA A 106 -20.82 -7.66 -3.95
C ALA A 106 -20.84 -7.80 -2.42
N GLU A 107 -21.43 -8.86 -1.87
CA GLU A 107 -21.56 -9.10 -0.42
C GLU A 107 -20.65 -10.21 0.10
N MET A 108 -19.86 -10.84 -0.78
CA MET A 108 -18.96 -11.91 -0.38
C MET A 108 -17.71 -11.34 0.28
N THR A 109 -17.28 -11.96 1.37
CA THR A 109 -15.95 -11.76 1.97
C THR A 109 -14.87 -12.03 0.94
N ILE A 110 -13.81 -11.21 0.95
CA ILE A 110 -12.68 -11.33 0.02
C ILE A 110 -11.33 -11.14 0.73
N CYS A 111 -10.30 -11.76 0.16
CA CYS A 111 -8.92 -11.53 0.55
C CYS A 111 -8.31 -10.48 -0.37
N GLY A 112 -7.75 -9.42 0.18
CA GLY A 112 -7.04 -8.38 -0.53
C GLY A 112 -5.63 -8.80 -0.96
N SER A 113 -5.06 -8.10 -1.95
CA SER A 113 -3.67 -8.27 -2.37
C SER A 113 -2.65 -7.88 -1.28
N ASP A 114 -3.10 -7.16 -0.25
CA ASP A 114 -2.33 -6.82 0.95
C ASP A 114 -2.36 -7.94 2.02
N GLY A 115 -3.07 -9.04 1.78
CA GLY A 115 -3.21 -10.15 2.71
C GLY A 115 -4.23 -9.91 3.83
N ASN A 116 -4.99 -8.81 3.79
CA ASN A 116 -6.08 -8.55 4.71
C ASN A 116 -7.41 -9.06 4.17
N THR A 117 -8.27 -9.51 5.08
CA THR A 117 -9.63 -9.93 4.74
C THR A 117 -10.58 -8.74 4.87
N TYR A 118 -11.42 -8.55 3.86
CA TYR A 118 -12.45 -7.52 3.82
C TYR A 118 -13.81 -8.20 3.75
N ASP A 119 -14.80 -7.64 4.44
CA ASP A 119 -16.16 -8.16 4.51
C ASP A 119 -16.79 -8.23 3.12
N ASN A 120 -16.41 -7.30 2.25
CA ASN A 120 -16.83 -7.28 0.86
C ASN A 120 -15.95 -6.38 -0.03
N ILE A 121 -16.24 -6.41 -1.34
CA ILE A 121 -15.53 -5.60 -2.33
C ILE A 121 -15.73 -4.10 -2.14
N CYS A 122 -16.88 -3.64 -1.62
CA CYS A 122 -17.06 -2.21 -1.34
C CYS A 122 -16.12 -1.75 -0.23
N GLU A 123 -16.00 -2.52 0.84
CA GLU A 123 -15.10 -2.20 1.94
C GLU A 123 -13.65 -2.15 1.45
N LEU A 124 -13.22 -3.14 0.65
CA LEU A 124 -11.89 -3.15 0.04
C LEU A 124 -11.67 -1.89 -0.83
N GLN A 125 -12.62 -1.56 -1.71
CA GLN A 125 -12.52 -0.38 -2.57
C GLN A 125 -12.54 0.93 -1.80
N GLN A 126 -13.33 1.02 -0.74
CA GLN A 126 -13.40 2.19 0.12
C GLN A 126 -12.08 2.36 0.89
N PHE A 127 -11.52 1.28 1.42
CA PHE A 127 -10.21 1.29 2.06
C PHE A 127 -9.12 1.71 1.08
N ALA A 128 -9.09 1.12 -0.12
CA ALA A 128 -8.18 1.49 -1.21
C ALA A 128 -8.27 2.98 -1.57
N CYS A 129 -9.50 3.52 -1.69
CA CYS A 129 -9.72 4.92 -1.99
C CYS A 129 -9.23 5.83 -0.85
N LEU A 130 -9.62 5.56 0.39
CA LEU A 130 -9.28 6.40 1.55
C LEU A 130 -7.78 6.45 1.80
N HIS A 131 -7.08 5.35 1.56
CA HIS A 131 -5.64 5.24 1.77
C HIS A 131 -4.81 5.46 0.50
N GLN A 132 -5.44 5.72 -0.65
CA GLN A 132 -4.79 5.89 -1.95
C GLN A 132 -3.87 4.70 -2.31
N LEU A 133 -4.37 3.49 -2.11
CA LEU A 133 -3.63 2.25 -2.32
C LEU A 133 -4.09 1.50 -3.56
N ASP A 134 -3.13 0.92 -4.29
CA ASP A 134 -3.40 -0.05 -5.35
C ASP A 134 -3.72 -1.43 -4.75
N LEU A 135 -4.90 -1.50 -4.15
CA LEU A 135 -5.43 -2.68 -3.48
C LEU A 135 -6.52 -3.31 -4.34
N VAL A 136 -6.36 -4.60 -4.61
CA VAL A 136 -7.27 -5.38 -5.46
C VAL A 136 -7.73 -6.67 -4.75
N PRO A 137 -8.91 -7.21 -5.08
CA PRO A 137 -9.29 -8.54 -4.66
C PRO A 137 -8.30 -9.58 -5.18
N SER A 138 -7.74 -10.38 -4.28
CA SER A 138 -6.83 -11.48 -4.60
C SER A 138 -7.59 -12.80 -4.72
N THR A 139 -8.47 -13.12 -3.76
CA THR A 139 -9.26 -14.37 -3.76
C THR A 139 -10.61 -14.14 -3.06
N LEU A 140 -11.64 -14.89 -3.43
CA LEU A 140 -12.91 -14.92 -2.70
C LEU A 140 -12.74 -15.65 -1.36
N GLY A 141 -13.41 -15.17 -0.31
CA GLY A 141 -13.29 -15.68 1.06
C GLY A 141 -12.20 -15.01 1.88
N ILE A 142 -11.93 -15.55 3.06
CA ILE A 142 -10.90 -15.02 3.98
C ILE A 142 -9.48 -15.27 3.45
N CYS A 143 -8.52 -14.42 3.84
CA CYS A 143 -7.11 -14.71 3.60
C CYS A 143 -6.69 -15.96 4.39
N SER A 144 -5.97 -16.86 3.73
CA SER A 144 -5.44 -18.07 4.36
C SER A 144 -4.40 -17.68 5.41
N GLN A 145 -4.68 -17.93 6.69
CA GLN A 145 -3.70 -17.78 7.77
C GLN A 145 -2.69 -18.94 7.67
N GLY A 146 -1.52 -18.67 7.11
CA GLY A 146 -0.50 -19.68 6.82
C GLY A 146 0.21 -20.21 8.07
N VAL A 147 0.23 -21.53 8.20
CA VAL A 147 1.10 -22.37 9.05
C VAL A 147 2.58 -22.03 8.78
N PRO A 148 3.49 -22.02 9.78
CA PRO A 148 4.85 -21.53 9.58
C PRO A 148 5.60 -22.46 8.64
N TYR A 149 6.12 -21.94 7.53
CA TYR A 149 7.56 -21.83 7.25
C TYR A 149 7.79 -21.26 5.84
N CYS A 150 8.10 -19.96 5.80
CA CYS A 150 9.16 -19.29 5.04
C CYS A 150 9.09 -17.79 5.44
N ILE A 151 10.16 -17.09 5.80
CA ILE A 151 9.98 -15.80 6.53
C ILE A 151 9.85 -14.57 5.59
N TYR A 152 10.65 -14.45 4.51
CA TYR A 152 10.52 -13.33 3.54
C TYR A 152 10.80 -13.73 2.07
N ASN A 153 10.10 -13.12 1.09
CA ASN A 153 10.27 -13.37 -0.36
C ASN A 153 11.08 -12.27 -1.07
N ILE A 154 12.10 -12.66 -1.87
CA ILE A 154 12.74 -11.79 -2.89
C ILE A 154 11.77 -11.69 -4.08
N PHE A 155 10.91 -10.67 -4.10
CA PHE A 155 10.14 -10.39 -5.31
C PHE A 155 11.08 -9.78 -6.36
N ILE A 156 11.23 -10.46 -7.50
CA ILE A 156 11.84 -9.95 -8.75
C ILE A 156 10.72 -9.49 -9.66
#